data_AF-A0A496TGM2-F1
#
_entry.id   AF-A0A496TGM2-F1
#
_cell.length_a   1.000
_cell.length_b   1.000
_cell.length_c   1.000
_cell.angle_alpha   90.00
_cell.angle_beta   90.00
_cell.angle_gamma   90.00
#
_symmetry.space_group_name_H-M   'P 1'
#
loop_
_entity.id
_entity.type
_entity.pdbx_description
1 polymer ?
#
loop_
_entity_poly.entity_id
_entity_poly.type
_entity_poly.pdbx_seq_one_letter_code
_entity_poly.pdbx_strand_id
1 'polypeptide(L)'
;VKKAFEDGYQIIVVGKKEHPEIIGLKGQFDGKMEVILSPDLPESLDINRKTAVFAQTTISEEIFDCVVENLKRKFKNLKVHKTICSAVLRRKKEIEEFLKKIDTLIFVGGKNSSNTNALFEVCKKILPNSFFIEDEKEINIEWFKRSENIGISGSASTPKWLMEKVRTFLNDRLYKKVESK
;
A
#
# COMPACT_ATOMS: atom_id res chain seq x y z
N VAL A 1 -9.32 8.59 15.76
CA VAL A 1 -8.57 8.94 16.99
C VAL A 1 -9.36 9.88 17.89
N LYS A 2 -9.67 11.13 17.47
CA LYS A 2 -10.39 12.13 18.28
C LYS A 2 -11.62 11.59 19.03
N LYS A 3 -12.57 10.97 18.33
CA LYS A 3 -13.76 10.38 18.95
C LYS A 3 -13.43 9.37 20.06
N ALA A 4 -12.48 8.46 19.82
CA ALA A 4 -12.09 7.48 20.83
C ALA A 4 -11.43 8.14 22.06
N PHE A 5 -10.64 9.20 21.83
CA PHE A 5 -10.04 9.98 22.90
C PHE A 5 -11.11 10.69 23.75
N GLU A 6 -12.10 11.33 23.10
CA GLU A 6 -13.25 11.97 23.76
C GLU A 6 -14.13 10.95 24.51
N ASP A 7 -14.27 9.74 23.98
CA ASP A 7 -14.95 8.62 24.63
C ASP A 7 -14.14 8.00 25.80
N GLY A 8 -12.99 8.57 26.15
CA GLY A 8 -12.16 8.17 27.30
C GLY A 8 -11.25 6.95 27.07
N TYR A 9 -11.04 6.55 25.82
CA TYR A 9 -10.13 5.44 25.51
C TYR A 9 -8.66 5.83 25.70
N GLN A 10 -7.87 4.90 26.23
CA GLN A 10 -6.42 4.91 26.09
C GLN A 10 -6.06 4.68 24.61
N ILE A 11 -5.21 5.53 24.04
CA ILE A 11 -4.91 5.52 22.61
C ILE A 11 -3.53 4.90 22.36
N ILE A 12 -3.51 3.88 21.51
CA ILE A 12 -2.30 3.26 20.98
C ILE A 12 -2.28 3.48 19.46
N VAL A 13 -1.14 3.86 18.91
CA VAL A 13 -0.90 3.89 17.46
C VAL A 13 0.25 2.95 17.12
N VAL A 14 -0.01 2.01 16.21
CA VAL A 14 1.04 1.17 15.63
C VAL A 14 1.69 1.95 14.51
N GLY A 15 2.95 2.37 14.71
CA GLY A 15 3.63 3.27 13.80
C GLY A 15 5.02 3.69 14.27
N LYS A 16 5.73 4.43 13.42
CA LYS A 16 7.07 4.93 13.71
C LYS A 16 6.99 6.25 14.48
N LYS A 17 7.60 6.31 15.67
CA LYS A 17 7.55 7.47 16.59
C LYS A 17 8.03 8.76 15.93
N GLU A 18 8.99 8.66 15.04
CA GLU A 18 9.68 9.78 14.38
C GLU A 18 8.97 10.23 13.08
N HIS A 19 7.90 9.55 12.66
CA HIS A 19 7.23 9.89 11.41
C HIS A 19 6.40 11.19 11.56
N PRO A 20 6.44 12.14 10.60
CA PRO A 20 5.73 13.42 10.70
C PRO A 20 4.23 13.29 10.98
N GLU A 21 3.57 12.29 10.38
CA GLU A 21 2.16 11.94 10.66
C GLU A 21 1.92 11.67 12.15
N ILE A 22 2.82 10.90 12.77
CA ILE A 22 2.71 10.48 14.17
C ILE A 22 3.04 11.64 15.11
N ILE A 23 4.07 12.43 14.80
CA ILE A 23 4.44 13.62 15.58
C ILE A 23 3.27 14.61 15.62
N GLY A 24 2.69 14.91 14.45
CA GLY A 24 1.53 15.81 14.34
C GLY A 24 0.32 15.27 15.09
N LEU A 25 0.02 13.98 14.95
CA LEU A 25 -1.09 13.34 15.65
C LEU A 25 -0.90 13.35 17.17
N LYS A 26 0.31 13.03 17.67
CA LYS A 26 0.64 13.05 19.10
C LYS A 26 0.51 14.46 19.70
N GLY A 27 0.91 15.49 18.94
CA GLY A 27 0.75 16.89 19.32
C GLY A 27 -0.71 17.33 19.49
N GLN A 28 -1.65 16.76 18.73
CA GLN A 28 -3.09 17.09 18.86
C GLN A 28 -3.74 16.57 20.15
N PHE A 29 -3.10 15.62 20.84
CA PHE A 29 -3.63 14.98 22.05
C PHE A 29 -2.75 15.23 23.27
N ASP A 30 -1.98 16.34 23.29
CA ASP A 30 -1.07 16.70 24.39
C ASP A 30 -0.11 15.57 24.79
N GLY A 31 0.33 14.75 23.83
CA GLY A 31 1.18 13.60 24.12
C GLY A 31 0.49 12.40 24.76
N LYS A 32 -0.83 12.44 25.03
CA LYS A 32 -1.64 11.36 25.64
C LYS A 32 -1.96 10.24 24.64
N MET A 33 -0.91 9.74 23.99
CA MET A 33 -0.94 8.68 22.98
C MET A 33 0.36 7.90 23.08
N GLU A 34 0.24 6.58 23.12
CA GLU A 34 1.38 5.70 22.99
C GLU A 34 1.57 5.24 21.54
N VAL A 35 2.82 5.21 21.11
CA VAL A 35 3.19 4.77 19.77
C VAL A 35 4.12 3.59 19.89
N ILE A 36 3.74 2.47 19.30
CA ILE A 36 4.46 1.20 19.38
C ILE A 36 4.73 0.64 17.98
N LEU A 37 5.83 -0.10 17.85
CA LEU A 37 6.19 -0.78 16.60
C LEU A 37 6.53 -2.26 16.83
N SER A 38 6.61 -2.68 18.09
CA SER A 38 6.88 -4.05 18.52
C SER A 38 5.79 -4.52 19.49
N PRO A 39 5.67 -5.84 19.70
CA PRO A 39 4.78 -6.42 20.71
C PRO A 39 5.13 -6.07 22.17
N ASP A 40 6.26 -5.40 22.39
CA ASP A 40 6.68 -4.93 23.71
C ASP A 40 5.87 -3.70 24.09
N LEU A 41 5.16 -3.81 25.21
CA LEU A 41 4.29 -2.74 25.66
C LEU A 41 5.05 -1.83 26.62
N PRO A 42 4.95 -0.50 26.45
CA PRO A 42 5.35 0.44 27.47
C PRO A 42 4.67 0.14 28.81
N GLU A 43 5.40 0.28 29.91
CA GLU A 43 4.86 0.14 31.27
C GLU A 43 3.77 1.19 31.59
N SER A 44 3.73 2.29 30.83
CA SER A 44 2.71 3.34 30.94
C SER A 44 1.31 2.88 30.53
N LEU A 45 1.16 1.74 29.85
CA LEU A 45 -0.12 1.25 29.37
C LEU A 45 -0.88 0.47 30.45
N ASP A 46 -2.07 0.95 30.80
CA ASP A 46 -3.00 0.19 31.65
C ASP A 46 -3.81 -0.80 30.80
N ILE A 47 -3.55 -2.09 31.01
CA ILE A 47 -4.20 -3.20 30.28
C ILE A 47 -5.68 -3.41 30.64
N ASN A 48 -6.16 -2.82 31.75
CA ASN A 48 -7.55 -2.91 32.20
C ASN A 48 -8.42 -1.78 31.65
N ARG A 49 -7.82 -0.67 31.19
CA ARG A 49 -8.57 0.45 30.60
C ARG A 49 -9.11 0.12 29.21
N LYS A 50 -10.24 0.75 28.87
CA LYS A 50 -10.75 0.78 27.49
C LYS A 50 -9.65 1.36 26.59
N THR A 51 -9.18 0.56 25.64
CA THR A 51 -8.03 0.90 24.80
C THR A 51 -8.43 0.84 23.33
N ALA A 52 -8.07 1.84 22.55
CA ALA A 52 -8.29 1.89 21.11
C ALA A 52 -6.93 1.90 20.39
N VAL A 53 -6.71 0.93 19.51
CA VAL A 53 -5.50 0.83 18.70
C VAL A 53 -5.78 1.27 17.26
N PHE A 54 -4.92 2.15 16.74
CA PHE A 54 -4.97 2.67 15.38
C PHE A 54 -3.69 2.30 14.64
N ALA A 55 -3.74 2.29 13.31
CA ALA A 55 -2.56 2.11 12.46
C ALA A 55 -2.11 3.46 11.89
N GLN A 56 -0.80 3.68 11.82
CA GLN A 56 -0.25 4.71 10.93
C GLN A 56 -0.68 4.41 9.49
N THR A 57 -0.99 5.45 8.72
CA THR A 57 -1.46 5.34 7.33
C THR A 57 -0.59 4.42 6.47
N THR A 58 0.73 4.47 6.66
CA THR A 58 1.74 3.80 5.84
C THR A 58 2.42 2.59 6.49
N ILE A 59 1.97 2.13 7.67
CA ILE A 59 2.55 0.94 8.29
C ILE A 59 2.18 -0.33 7.51
N SER A 60 3.06 -1.34 7.53
CA SER A 60 2.76 -2.65 6.96
C SER A 60 1.59 -3.31 7.69
N GLU A 61 0.70 -3.94 6.94
CA GLU A 61 -0.41 -4.74 7.46
C GLU A 61 0.08 -5.88 8.36
N GLU A 62 1.17 -6.52 7.98
CA GLU A 62 1.78 -7.63 8.72
C GLU A 62 2.32 -7.18 10.09
N ILE A 63 2.97 -6.01 10.14
CA ILE A 63 3.42 -5.41 11.40
C ILE A 63 2.23 -5.06 12.28
N PHE A 64 1.19 -4.45 11.70
CA PHE A 64 -0.02 -4.08 12.42
C PHE A 64 -0.71 -5.31 13.03
N ASP A 65 -0.91 -6.35 12.23
CA ASP A 65 -1.62 -7.56 12.65
C ASP A 65 -0.83 -8.31 13.74
N CYS A 66 0.50 -8.40 13.62
CA CYS A 66 1.38 -8.97 14.65
C CYS A 66 1.26 -8.23 16.00
N VAL A 67 1.33 -6.90 15.99
CA VAL A 67 1.20 -6.09 17.20
C VAL A 67 -0.21 -6.22 17.80
N VAL A 68 -1.25 -6.15 16.97
CA VAL A 68 -2.64 -6.28 17.41
C VAL A 68 -2.92 -7.64 18.03
N GLU A 69 -2.34 -8.72 17.52
CA GLU A 69 -2.49 -10.04 18.10
C GLU A 69 -1.93 -10.09 19.53
N ASN A 70 -0.77 -9.47 19.77
CA ASN A 70 -0.21 -9.37 21.11
C ASN A 70 -1.11 -8.52 22.05
N LEU A 71 -1.59 -7.38 21.56
CA LEU A 71 -2.50 -6.51 22.31
C LEU A 71 -3.80 -7.24 22.70
N LYS A 72 -4.40 -8.01 21.78
CA LYS A 72 -5.63 -8.77 22.06
C LYS A 72 -5.46 -9.80 23.18
N ARG A 73 -4.25 -10.36 23.36
CA ARG A 73 -3.96 -11.32 24.43
C ARG A 73 -3.79 -10.64 25.79
N LYS A 74 -3.34 -9.38 25.82
CA LYS A 74 -3.01 -8.65 27.06
C LYS A 74 -4.13 -7.73 27.55
N PHE A 75 -4.88 -7.10 26.65
CA PHE A 75 -5.89 -6.10 26.98
C PHE A 75 -7.29 -6.71 27.09
N LYS A 76 -8.01 -6.39 28.17
CA LYS A 76 -9.40 -6.87 28.37
C LYS A 76 -10.43 -6.18 27.49
N ASN A 77 -10.21 -4.91 27.14
CA ASN A 77 -11.17 -4.10 26.38
C ASN A 77 -10.45 -3.32 25.28
N LEU A 78 -10.09 -4.03 24.21
CA LEU A 78 -9.38 -3.49 23.06
C LEU A 78 -10.31 -3.28 21.87
N LYS A 79 -10.34 -2.05 21.35
CA LYS A 79 -11.01 -1.70 20.09
C LYS A 79 -9.96 -1.50 19.00
N VAL A 80 -10.04 -2.30 17.94
CA VAL A 80 -9.08 -2.26 16.84
C VAL A 80 -9.65 -1.42 15.70
N HIS A 81 -8.89 -0.40 15.31
CA HIS A 81 -9.17 0.46 14.16
C HIS A 81 -8.04 0.30 13.14
N LYS A 82 -8.25 -0.55 12.13
CA LYS A 82 -7.29 -0.73 11.03
C LYS A 82 -7.35 0.48 10.10
N THR A 83 -6.67 1.56 10.49
CA THR A 83 -6.61 2.84 9.76
C THR A 83 -5.47 2.91 8.76
N ILE A 84 -4.93 1.75 8.36
CA ILE A 84 -3.98 1.67 7.25
C ILE A 84 -4.72 2.17 6.02
N CYS A 85 -4.26 3.27 5.46
CA CYS A 85 -4.85 3.79 4.25
C CYS A 85 -4.17 3.09 3.08
N SER A 86 -4.91 2.26 2.36
CA SER A 86 -4.38 1.73 1.11
C SER A 86 -4.30 2.87 0.10
N ALA A 87 -3.08 3.13 -0.41
CA ALA A 87 -2.86 4.04 -1.55
C ALA A 87 -3.70 3.62 -2.78
N VAL A 88 -4.20 2.39 -2.77
CA VAL A 88 -5.12 1.79 -3.72
C VAL A 88 -6.54 2.35 -3.60
N LEU A 89 -7.12 2.44 -2.40
CA LEU A 89 -8.49 2.92 -2.23
C LEU A 89 -8.64 4.40 -2.62
N ARG A 90 -7.64 5.24 -2.33
CA ARG A 90 -7.68 6.66 -2.70
C ARG A 90 -7.66 6.91 -4.21
N ARG A 91 -7.02 6.00 -4.97
CA ARG A 91 -6.88 6.12 -6.43
C ARG A 91 -7.76 5.14 -7.19
N LYS A 92 -8.66 4.44 -6.52
CA LYS A 92 -9.45 3.36 -7.13
C LYS A 92 -10.19 3.83 -8.39
N LYS A 93 -10.86 4.99 -8.30
CA LYS A 93 -11.58 5.57 -9.44
C LYS A 93 -10.65 5.92 -10.60
N GLU A 94 -9.51 6.55 -10.32
CA GLU A 94 -8.50 6.89 -11.34
C GLU A 94 -7.91 5.63 -11.99
N ILE A 95 -7.63 4.60 -11.19
CA ILE A 95 -7.17 3.29 -11.66
C ILE A 95 -8.23 2.65 -12.54
N GLU A 96 -9.49 2.61 -12.11
CA GLU A 96 -10.59 2.06 -12.91
C GLU A 96 -10.76 2.81 -14.24
N GLU A 97 -10.71 4.14 -14.23
CA GLU A 97 -10.81 4.97 -15.44
C GLU A 97 -9.61 4.78 -16.38
N PHE A 98 -8.41 4.59 -15.84
CA PHE A 98 -7.22 4.26 -16.62
C PHE A 98 -7.31 2.86 -17.22
N LEU A 99 -7.66 1.84 -16.42
CA LEU A 99 -7.72 0.44 -16.85
C LEU A 99 -8.81 0.20 -17.89
N LYS A 100 -9.90 1.00 -17.91
CA LYS A 100 -10.94 0.94 -18.95
C LYS A 100 -10.47 1.38 -20.34
N LYS A 101 -9.31 2.03 -20.46
CA LYS A 101 -8.79 2.59 -21.71
C LYS A 101 -7.66 1.75 -22.32
N ILE A 102 -7.30 0.64 -21.69
CA ILE A 102 -6.16 -0.20 -22.10
C ILE A 102 -6.57 -1.67 -22.16
N ASP A 103 -5.89 -2.43 -23.02
CA ASP A 103 -6.12 -3.87 -23.21
C ASP A 103 -5.16 -4.72 -22.39
N THR A 104 -3.94 -4.21 -22.18
CA THR A 104 -2.90 -4.84 -21.35
C THR A 104 -2.30 -3.83 -20.40
N LEU A 105 -2.09 -4.24 -19.14
CA LEU A 105 -1.32 -3.48 -18.17
C LEU A 105 0.03 -4.14 -17.89
N ILE A 106 1.09 -3.34 -17.96
CA ILE A 106 2.40 -3.66 -17.38
C ILE A 106 2.56 -2.85 -16.10
N PHE A 107 2.51 -3.56 -14.97
CA PHE A 107 2.69 -2.99 -13.65
C PHE A 107 4.14 -3.18 -13.23
N VAL A 108 4.82 -2.10 -12.85
CA VAL A 108 6.26 -2.07 -12.59
C VAL A 108 6.51 -1.75 -11.12
N GLY A 109 7.34 -2.54 -10.45
CA GLY A 109 7.76 -2.27 -9.08
C GLY A 109 8.36 -3.50 -8.39
N GLY A 110 8.86 -3.32 -7.17
CA GLY A 110 9.47 -4.42 -6.42
C GLY A 110 8.43 -5.43 -5.91
N LYS A 111 8.66 -6.72 -6.18
CA LYS A 111 7.79 -7.85 -5.76
C LYS A 111 7.78 -8.05 -4.25
N ASN A 112 8.78 -7.54 -3.54
CA ASN A 112 8.84 -7.59 -2.07
C ASN A 112 8.05 -6.47 -1.37
N SER A 113 7.41 -5.56 -2.11
CA SER A 113 6.63 -4.46 -1.54
C SER A 113 5.17 -4.85 -1.37
N SER A 114 4.71 -4.98 -0.12
CA SER A 114 3.30 -5.29 0.20
C SER A 114 2.33 -4.29 -0.43
N ASN A 115 2.68 -3.01 -0.47
CA ASN A 115 1.84 -1.97 -1.10
C ASN A 115 1.79 -2.10 -2.63
N THR A 116 2.91 -2.49 -3.25
CA THR A 116 2.99 -2.72 -4.70
C THR A 116 2.15 -3.94 -5.07
N ASN A 117 2.28 -5.03 -4.33
CA ASN A 117 1.48 -6.25 -4.51
C ASN A 117 -0.02 -5.98 -4.34
N ALA A 118 -0.42 -5.33 -3.24
CA ALA A 118 -1.82 -5.01 -2.99
C ALA A 118 -2.44 -4.15 -4.10
N LEU A 119 -1.67 -3.20 -4.65
CA LEU A 119 -2.13 -2.38 -5.77
C LEU A 119 -2.24 -3.18 -7.07
N PHE A 120 -1.25 -4.01 -7.38
CA PHE A 120 -1.27 -4.88 -8.54
C PHE A 120 -2.45 -5.86 -8.51
N GLU A 121 -2.72 -6.49 -7.36
CA GLU A 121 -3.85 -7.41 -7.19
C GLU A 121 -5.21 -6.74 -7.50
N VAL A 122 -5.37 -5.48 -7.12
CA VAL A 122 -6.58 -4.72 -7.48
C VAL A 122 -6.64 -4.45 -8.98
N CYS A 123 -5.53 -4.04 -9.60
CA CYS A 123 -5.47 -3.85 -11.04
C CYS A 123 -5.79 -5.14 -11.80
N LYS A 124 -5.21 -6.27 -11.38
CA LYS A 124 -5.40 -7.60 -11.98
C LYS A 124 -6.85 -8.07 -11.90
N LYS A 125 -7.55 -7.75 -10.80
CA LYS A 125 -9.00 -8.04 -10.65
C LYS A 125 -9.87 -7.25 -11.64
N ILE A 126 -9.48 -6.01 -11.95
CA ILE A 126 -10.22 -5.15 -12.88
C ILE A 126 -9.87 -5.50 -14.34
N LEU A 127 -8.58 -5.67 -14.63
CA LEU A 127 -8.05 -6.04 -15.93
C LEU A 127 -7.23 -7.33 -15.80
N PRO A 128 -7.80 -8.52 -16.06
CA PRO A 128 -7.10 -9.80 -15.96
C PRO A 128 -5.84 -9.87 -16.83
N ASN A 129 -5.79 -9.10 -17.90
CA ASN A 129 -4.61 -8.97 -18.76
C ASN A 129 -3.59 -7.97 -18.21
N SER A 130 -3.22 -8.15 -16.93
CA SER A 130 -2.20 -7.36 -16.24
C SER A 130 -1.02 -8.24 -15.84
N PHE A 131 0.21 -7.72 -16.00
CA PHE A 131 1.46 -8.42 -15.68
C PHE A 131 2.32 -7.59 -14.74
N PHE A 132 2.96 -8.24 -13.77
CA PHE A 132 3.80 -7.58 -12.78
C PHE A 132 5.27 -7.92 -13.02
N ILE A 133 6.09 -6.89 -13.24
CA ILE A 133 7.52 -7.01 -13.54
C ILE A 133 8.35 -6.08 -12.64
N GLU A 134 9.58 -6.48 -12.35
CA GLU A 134 10.55 -5.59 -11.70
C GLU A 134 11.40 -4.83 -12.73
N ASP A 135 11.65 -5.43 -13.89
CA ASP A 135 12.40 -4.82 -14.98
C ASP A 135 11.94 -5.27 -16.38
N GLU A 136 12.43 -4.60 -17.43
CA GLU A 136 11.99 -4.83 -18.81
C GLU A 136 12.34 -6.22 -19.39
N LYS A 137 13.27 -6.96 -18.77
CA LYS A 137 13.70 -8.27 -19.25
C LYS A 137 12.69 -9.37 -18.94
N GLU A 138 11.80 -9.14 -17.97
CA GLU A 138 10.70 -10.05 -17.64
C GLU A 138 9.55 -10.00 -18.65
N ILE A 139 9.58 -9.04 -19.57
CA ILE A 139 8.50 -8.84 -20.54
C ILE A 139 8.48 -9.97 -21.57
N ASN A 140 7.34 -10.64 -21.67
CA ASN A 140 7.07 -11.55 -22.77
C ASN A 140 6.22 -10.86 -23.85
N ILE A 141 6.74 -10.79 -25.08
CA ILE A 141 6.09 -10.12 -26.21
C ILE A 141 4.75 -10.77 -26.59
N GLU A 142 4.59 -12.06 -26.29
CA GLU A 142 3.36 -12.81 -26.53
C GLU A 142 2.15 -12.24 -25.78
N TRP A 143 2.37 -11.56 -24.66
CA TRP A 143 1.32 -10.91 -23.87
C TRP A 143 0.55 -9.84 -24.66
N PHE A 144 1.16 -9.26 -25.70
CA PHE A 144 0.60 -8.12 -26.43
C PHE A 144 0.00 -8.49 -27.79
N LYS A 145 -0.06 -9.78 -28.15
CA LYS A 145 -0.54 -10.25 -29.47
C LYS A 145 -1.93 -9.74 -29.87
N ARG A 146 -2.78 -9.39 -28.90
CA ARG A 146 -4.15 -8.91 -29.11
C ARG A 146 -4.41 -7.56 -28.44
N SER A 147 -3.36 -6.79 -28.18
CA SER A 147 -3.47 -5.51 -27.47
C SER A 147 -3.16 -4.36 -28.41
N GLU A 148 -4.08 -3.42 -28.51
CA GLU A 148 -3.89 -2.17 -29.22
C GLU A 148 -3.37 -1.10 -28.26
N ASN A 149 -3.89 -1.09 -27.04
CA ASN A 149 -3.57 -0.13 -26.00
C ASN A 149 -2.85 -0.81 -24.83
N ILE A 150 -1.58 -0.46 -24.63
CA ILE A 150 -0.75 -1.00 -23.55
C ILE A 150 -0.51 0.11 -22.52
N GLY A 151 -1.00 -0.10 -21.31
CA GLY A 151 -0.75 0.78 -20.18
C GLY A 151 0.50 0.35 -19.41
N ILE A 152 1.27 1.33 -18.94
CA ILE A 152 2.39 1.12 -18.01
C ILE A 152 2.07 1.89 -16.74
N SER A 153 2.17 1.22 -15.59
CA SER A 153 1.90 1.83 -14.29
C SER A 153 2.77 1.24 -13.20
N GLY A 154 2.69 1.79 -12.00
CA GLY A 154 3.45 1.31 -10.85
C GLY A 154 2.95 1.88 -9.53
N SER A 155 3.59 1.44 -8.45
CA SER A 155 3.39 1.99 -7.12
C SER A 155 3.94 3.43 -7.00
N ALA A 156 3.59 4.15 -5.93
CA ALA A 156 4.18 5.46 -5.66
C ALA A 156 5.71 5.43 -5.48
N SER A 157 6.26 4.27 -5.09
CA SER A 157 7.70 4.03 -4.97
C SER A 157 8.37 3.64 -6.29
N THR A 158 7.62 3.41 -7.37
CA THR A 158 8.20 3.04 -8.67
C THR A 158 8.75 4.29 -9.35
N PRO A 159 10.06 4.38 -9.63
CA PRO A 159 10.63 5.57 -10.21
C PRO A 159 10.24 5.73 -11.69
N LYS A 160 10.01 6.98 -12.13
CA LYS A 160 9.56 7.27 -13.51
C LYS A 160 10.52 6.75 -14.58
N TRP A 161 11.82 6.83 -14.35
CA TRP A 161 12.82 6.35 -15.32
C TRP A 161 12.67 4.86 -15.64
N LEU A 162 12.22 4.05 -14.67
CA LEU A 162 12.02 2.62 -14.86
C LEU A 162 10.78 2.35 -15.73
N MET A 163 9.70 3.12 -15.52
CA MET A 163 8.52 3.07 -16.38
C MET A 163 8.85 3.51 -17.81
N GLU A 164 9.68 4.55 -17.98
CA GLU A 164 10.15 5.00 -19.31
C GLU A 164 11.05 3.98 -20.01
N LYS A 165 11.86 3.24 -19.23
CA LYS A 165 12.69 2.16 -19.75
C LYS A 165 11.85 1.02 -20.31
N VAL A 166 10.82 0.61 -19.57
CA VAL A 166 9.81 -0.37 -20.02
C VAL A 166 9.09 0.11 -21.27
N ARG A 167 8.67 1.38 -21.30
CA ARG A 167 8.02 2.00 -22.47
C ARG A 167 8.92 1.93 -23.72
N THR A 168 10.18 2.31 -23.58
CA THR A 168 11.17 2.27 -24.66
C THR A 168 11.37 0.84 -25.17
N PHE A 169 11.54 -0.12 -24.25
CA PHE A 169 11.70 -1.53 -24.58
C PHE A 169 10.53 -2.10 -25.41
N LEU A 170 9.30 -1.74 -25.05
CA LEU A 170 8.08 -2.16 -25.75
C LEU A 170 7.98 -1.50 -27.12
N ASN A 171 8.25 -0.19 -27.19
CA ASN A 171 8.24 0.54 -28.45
C ASN A 171 9.21 -0.08 -29.48
N ASP A 172 10.44 -0.42 -29.06
CA ASP A 172 11.44 -0.99 -29.95
C ASP A 172 11.08 -2.37 -30.52
N ARG A 173 10.21 -3.14 -29.85
CA ARG A 173 9.87 -4.52 -30.23
C ARG A 173 8.50 -4.66 -30.87
N LEU A 174 7.52 -3.89 -30.43
CA LEU A 174 6.15 -3.96 -30.94
C LEU A 174 5.97 -3.14 -32.23
N TYR A 175 6.74 -2.05 -32.41
CA TYR A 175 6.68 -1.26 -33.65
C TYR A 175 7.59 -1.80 -34.79
N LYS A 176 8.41 -2.83 -34.57
CA LYS A 176 9.36 -3.36 -35.58
C LYS A 176 8.83 -4.53 -36.44
N LYS A 177 7.53 -4.60 -36.69
CA LYS A 177 6.99 -5.33 -37.87
C LYS A 177 6.78 -4.36 -39.04
N VAL A 178 7.88 -3.80 -39.54
CA VAL A 178 7.92 -3.23 -40.89
C VAL A 178 9.02 -3.98 -41.63
N GLU A 179 8.63 -5.06 -42.31
CA GLU A 179 9.47 -5.66 -43.33
C GLU A 179 9.56 -4.68 -44.51
N SER A 180 10.78 -4.29 -44.86
CA SER A 180 11.07 -3.75 -46.19
C SER A 180 11.59 -4.89 -47.06
N LYS A 181 10.88 -5.14 -48.16
CA LYS A 181 11.37 -5.95 -49.29
C LYS A 181 12.42 -5.18 -50.07
#